data_AF-A0AAN9JYG9-F1
#
_entry.id   AF-A0AAN9JYG9-F1
#
_cell.length_a   1.000
_cell.length_b   1.000
_cell.length_c   1.000
_cell.angle_alpha   90.00
_cell.angle_beta   90.00
_cell.angle_gamma   90.00
#
_symmetry.space_group_name_H-M   'P 1'
#
loop_
_entity.id
_entity.type
_entity.pdbx_description
1 polymer ?
#
loop_
_entity_poly.entity_id
_entity_poly.type
_entity_poly.pdbx_seq_one_letter_code
_entity_poly.pdbx_strand_id
1 'polypeptide(L)'
;MDIAISLLLWSCLEEEDKSPARDEGKIHGIDASSGVVVMALNISLGDQVLDLHVALSAKVCMILDLLRGSGSVTGLDVARHR
;
A
#
# COMPACT_ATOMS: atom_id res chain seq x y z
N MET A 1 14.16 11.08 -7.16
CA MET A 1 12.90 10.37 -7.43
C MET A 1 13.27 9.12 -8.20
N ASP A 2 13.73 8.12 -7.47
CA ASP A 2 14.39 6.95 -8.01
C ASP A 2 13.37 5.96 -8.57
N ILE A 3 13.49 5.67 -9.86
CA ILE A 3 12.78 4.60 -10.58
C ILE A 3 12.94 3.24 -9.87
N ALA A 4 14.00 3.07 -9.06
CA ALA A 4 14.26 1.88 -8.27
C ALA A 4 13.19 1.59 -7.20
N ILE A 5 12.54 2.60 -6.61
CA ILE A 5 11.51 2.38 -5.58
C ILE A 5 10.21 1.86 -6.21
N SER A 6 9.85 2.37 -7.40
CA SER A 6 8.66 1.90 -8.12
C SER A 6 8.79 0.45 -8.62
N LEU A 7 10.00 0.04 -9.04
CA LEU A 7 10.26 -1.34 -9.48
C LEU A 7 10.25 -2.34 -8.31
N LEU A 8 10.77 -1.94 -7.15
CA LEU A 8 10.68 -2.75 -5.91
C LEU A 8 9.23 -2.93 -5.43
N LEU A 9 8.37 -1.93 -5.60
CA LEU A 9 6.93 -2.06 -5.34
C LEU A 9 6.24 -3.05 -6.29
N TRP A 10 6.58 -3.00 -7.57
CA TRP A 10 5.89 -3.76 -8.62
C TRP A 10 6.17 -5.26 -8.53
N SER A 11 7.42 -5.66 -8.26
CA SER A 11 7.77 -7.07 -8.11
C SER A 11 7.13 -7.75 -6.90
N CYS A 12 6.62 -6.99 -5.93
CA CYS A 12 5.98 -7.56 -4.74
C CYS A 12 4.46 -7.75 -4.91
N LEU A 13 3.89 -7.31 -6.03
CA LEU A 13 2.46 -7.47 -6.34
C LEU A 13 2.12 -8.88 -6.87
N GLU A 14 3.11 -9.72 -7.18
CA GLU A 14 2.94 -11.00 -7.88
C GLU A 14 3.15 -12.24 -6.99
N GLU A 15 2.71 -12.22 -5.73
CA GLU A 15 2.45 -13.48 -5.01
C GLU A 15 0.94 -13.72 -4.88
N GLU A 16 0.41 -14.52 -5.81
CA GLU A 16 -0.99 -14.92 -5.87
C GLU A 16 -1.23 -16.15 -4.97
N ASP A 17 -1.31 -15.95 -3.66
CA ASP A 17 -1.90 -16.94 -2.76
C ASP A 17 -3.44 -16.89 -2.85
N LYS A 18 -4.06 -18.00 -3.29
CA LYS A 18 -5.52 -18.17 -3.38
C LYS A 18 -6.07 -18.73 -2.06
N SER A 19 -6.28 -17.87 -1.07
CA SER A 19 -6.88 -18.23 0.21
C SER A 19 -8.19 -17.46 0.48
N PRO A 20 -9.22 -18.07 1.11
CA PRO A 20 -10.51 -17.42 1.37
C PRO A 20 -10.38 -16.14 2.21
N ALA A 21 -9.41 -16.09 3.12
CA ALA A 21 -9.16 -14.92 3.95
C ALA A 21 -8.69 -13.70 3.13
N ARG A 22 -8.05 -13.92 1.98
CA ARG A 22 -7.62 -12.85 1.07
C ARG A 22 -8.81 -12.31 0.27
N ASP A 23 -9.68 -13.20 -0.21
CA ASP A 23 -10.90 -12.84 -0.94
C ASP A 23 -11.89 -12.07 -0.06
N GLU A 24 -11.93 -12.38 1.24
CA GLU A 24 -12.73 -11.67 2.24
C GLU A 24 -12.07 -10.35 2.70
N GLY A 25 -10.90 -9.99 2.17
CA GLY A 25 -10.16 -8.78 2.55
C GLY A 25 -9.61 -8.78 3.98
N LYS A 26 -9.52 -9.95 4.62
CA LYS A 26 -9.06 -10.10 6.01
C LYS A 26 -7.55 -10.08 6.15
N ILE A 27 -6.84 -10.49 5.09
CA ILE A 27 -5.38 -10.51 5.04
C ILE A 27 -4.90 -9.95 3.70
N HIS A 28 -3.81 -9.19 3.73
CA HIS A 28 -3.17 -8.64 2.55
C HIS A 28 -1.72 -9.10 2.56
N GLY A 29 -1.29 -9.78 1.50
CA GLY A 29 0.11 -10.16 1.31
C GLY A 29 0.94 -8.92 0.99
N ILE A 30 1.93 -8.63 1.83
CA ILE A 30 2.93 -7.59 1.59
C ILE A 30 4.31 -8.19 1.88
N ASP A 31 5.27 -7.97 1.02
CA ASP A 31 6.65 -8.36 1.31
C ASP A 31 7.17 -7.54 2.51
N ALA A 32 8.10 -8.13 3.27
CA ALA A 32 8.59 -7.52 4.50
C ALA A 32 9.23 -6.13 4.26
N SER A 33 9.94 -5.94 3.14
CA SER A 33 10.63 -4.68 2.85
C SER A 33 9.65 -3.54 2.61
N SER A 34 8.57 -3.83 1.88
CA SER A 34 7.43 -2.94 1.66
C SER A 34 6.70 -2.58 2.95
N GLY A 35 6.49 -3.55 3.84
CA GLY A 35 5.89 -3.30 5.15
C GLY A 35 6.74 -2.34 6.00
N VAL A 36 8.06 -2.52 6.00
CA VAL A 36 9.00 -1.63 6.71
C VAL A 36 8.95 -0.21 6.17
N VAL A 37 8.82 -0.02 4.85
CA VAL A 37 8.66 1.32 4.26
C VAL A 37 7.40 2.01 4.80
N VAL A 38 6.27 1.31 4.87
CA VAL A 38 5.03 1.87 5.43
C VAL A 38 5.20 2.22 6.91
N MET A 39 5.87 1.36 7.69
CA MET A 39 6.16 1.65 9.11
C MET A 39 7.10 2.85 9.29
N ALA A 40 8.08 3.03 8.40
CA ALA A 40 9.03 4.14 8.46
C ALA A 40 8.37 5.51 8.20
N LEU A 41 7.20 5.55 7.57
CA LEU A 41 6.41 6.78 7.40
C LEU A 41 5.82 7.30 8.72
N ASN A 42 5.85 6.49 9.79
CA ASN A 42 5.39 6.85 11.13
C ASN A 42 3.98 7.46 11.14
N ILE A 43 3.07 6.84 10.37
CA ILE A 43 1.68 7.28 10.21
C ILE A 43 0.96 7.17 11.56
N SER A 44 0.29 8.26 11.93
CA SER A 44 -0.49 8.38 13.13
C SER A 44 -1.99 8.47 12.83
N LEU A 45 -2.81 8.20 13.85
CA LEU A 45 -4.26 8.35 13.75
C LEU A 45 -4.64 9.78 13.40
N GLY A 46 -5.50 9.95 12.39
CA GLY A 46 -5.95 11.27 11.93
C GLY A 46 -5.13 11.86 10.79
N ASP A 47 -3.99 11.26 10.43
CA ASP A 47 -3.12 11.77 9.38
C ASP A 47 -3.82 11.76 7.99
N GLN A 48 -3.40 12.70 7.15
CA GLN A 48 -3.77 12.75 5.74
C GLN A 48 -2.59 12.23 4.93
N VAL A 49 -2.73 11.03 4.35
CA VAL A 49 -1.65 10.37 3.61
C VAL A 49 -1.89 10.52 2.11
N LEU A 50 -0.87 10.93 1.36
CA LEU A 50 -0.90 11.04 -0.09
C LEU A 50 -0.08 9.92 -0.72
N ASP A 51 -0.72 9.04 -1.48
CA ASP A 51 -0.06 8.02 -2.30
C ASP A 51 0.09 8.55 -3.74
N LEU A 52 1.33 8.73 -4.20
CA LEU A 52 1.66 9.32 -5.50
C LEU A 52 1.71 8.30 -6.65
N HIS A 53 1.49 7.01 -6.38
CA HIS A 53 1.40 5.97 -7.40
C HIS A 53 0.42 4.87 -6.99
N VAL A 54 -0.85 5.10 -7.28
CA VAL A 54 -1.98 4.34 -6.72
C VAL A 54 -2.21 3.01 -7.42
N ALA A 55 -1.34 2.02 -7.23
CA ALA A 55 -1.77 0.64 -7.44
C ALA A 55 -2.58 0.22 -6.21
N LEU A 56 -3.81 -0.28 -6.39
CA LEU A 56 -4.58 -0.88 -5.29
C LEU A 56 -3.74 -2.03 -4.73
N SER A 57 -3.00 -1.76 -3.66
CA SER A 57 -1.89 -2.60 -3.19
C SER A 57 -2.00 -2.78 -1.69
N ALA A 58 -1.38 -3.84 -1.18
CA ALA A 58 -1.36 -4.14 0.25
C ALA A 58 -0.76 -3.00 1.10
N LYS A 59 0.04 -2.11 0.51
CA LYS A 59 0.55 -0.90 1.16
C LYS A 59 -0.55 0.06 1.55
N VAL A 60 -1.49 0.32 0.64
CA VAL A 60 -2.64 1.19 0.89
C VAL A 60 -3.53 0.57 1.97
N CYS A 61 -3.74 -0.75 1.94
CA CYS A 61 -4.48 -1.45 3.00
C CYS A 61 -3.78 -1.30 4.37
N MET A 62 -2.46 -1.48 4.43
CA MET A 62 -1.70 -1.30 5.67
C MET A 62 -1.75 0.15 6.19
N ILE A 63 -1.71 1.14 5.31
CA ILE A 63 -1.88 2.56 5.69
C ILE A 63 -3.29 2.80 6.27
N LEU A 64 -4.33 2.27 5.62
CA LEU A 64 -5.71 2.38 6.10
C LEU A 64 -5.90 1.71 7.47
N ASP A 65 -5.26 0.56 7.67
CA ASP A 65 -5.25 -0.14 8.96
C ASP A 65 -4.59 0.70 10.06
N LEU A 66 -3.49 1.41 9.75
CA LEU A 66 -2.81 2.30 10.69
C LEU A 66 -3.65 3.56 11.01
N LEU A 67 -4.42 4.08 10.05
CA LEU A 67 -5.34 5.20 10.27
C LEU A 67 -6.57 4.82 11.10
N ARG A 68 -6.93 3.53 11.18
CA ARG A 68 -8.05 2.97 11.98
C ARG A 68 -9.37 3.76 11.84
N GLY A 69 -9.67 4.24 10.63
CA GLY A 69 -10.89 5.00 10.33
C GLY A 69 -10.85 6.49 10.71
N SER A 70 -9.72 7.02 11.15
CA SER A 70 -9.51 8.46 11.39
C SER A 70 -8.35 8.97 10.53
N GLY A 71 -8.64 9.95 9.67
CA GLY A 71 -7.71 10.43 8.65
C GLY A 71 -8.21 10.12 7.24
N SER A 72 -7.36 10.30 6.23
CA SER A 72 -7.70 9.91 4.86
C SER A 72 -6.46 9.48 4.07
N VAL A 73 -6.69 8.65 3.06
CA VAL A 73 -5.67 8.35 2.05
C VAL A 73 -6.16 8.91 0.72
N THR A 74 -5.41 9.87 0.17
CA THR A 74 -5.64 10.38 -1.17
C THR A 74 -4.68 9.70 -2.12
N GLY A 75 -5.21 9.06 -3.14
CA GLY A 75 -4.42 8.49 -4.20
C GLY A 75 -4.29 9.45 -5.39
N LEU A 76 -3.07 9.73 -5.84
CA LEU A 76 -2.76 10.44 -7.06
C LEU A 76 -2.02 9.50 -8.02
N ASP A 77 -2.61 9.20 -9.17
CA ASP A 77 -1.92 8.51 -10.25
C ASP A 77 -1.62 9.49 -11.39
N VAL A 78 -0.34 9.66 -11.71
CA VAL A 78 0.12 10.58 -12.77
C VAL A 78 0.22 9.86 -14.13
N ALA A 79 0.14 8.52 -14.17
CA ALA A 79 0.13 7.76 -15.40
C ALA A 79 -1.28 7.74 -16.03
N ARG A 80 -1.46 8.42 -17.16
CA ARG A 80 -2.74 8.45 -17.92
C ARG A 80 -3.12 7.11 -18.57
N HIS A 81 -2.18 6.19 -18.66
CA HIS A 81 -2.36 4.87 -19.24
C HIS A 81 -1.83 3.82 -18.27
N ARG A 82 -2.72 2.98 -17.78
CA ARG A 82 -2.40 1.68 -17.21
C ARG A 82 -2.87 0.60 -18.17
#